data_AF-A0A4S4GCZ6-F1
#
_entry.id   AF-A0A4S4GCZ6-F1
#
_cell.length_a   1.000
_cell.length_b   1.000
_cell.length_c   1.000
_cell.angle_alpha   90.00
_cell.angle_beta   90.00
_cell.angle_gamma   90.00
#
_symmetry.space_group_name_H-M   'P 1'
#
loop_
_entity.id
_entity.type
_entity.pdbx_description
1 polymer ?
#
loop_
_entity_poly.entity_id
_entity_poly.type
_entity_poly.pdbx_seq_one_letter_code
_entity_poly.pdbx_strand_id
1 'polypeptide(L)'
;MPESKAKIMRHCIVCGKPFLAKNVNSVHCSKKCSDETFRNKKRAIKREERRQAIVDNADGHQYLTAAQVINKYNISKPTLYRWIRLGKIKAYNPGIRMTLVDVTEIETILEVRKNPLVEETPKRLYSLEPEDCYTIGEVSKLFRVSESTVYSNLRKHSIPMRQIGRFVYVPKFDIDKIFKSEK
;
A
#
# COMPACT_ATOMS: atom_id res chain seq x y z
N MET A 1 5.74 37.31 -11.48
CA MET A 1 6.18 36.23 -10.56
C MET A 1 7.45 36.71 -9.88
N PRO A 2 7.55 36.69 -8.55
CA PRO A 2 8.72 37.20 -7.82
C PRO A 2 9.95 36.34 -8.13
N GLU A 3 11.07 36.99 -8.46
CA GLU A 3 12.35 36.34 -8.74
C GLU A 3 13.08 36.02 -7.45
N SER A 4 13.46 34.75 -7.26
CA SER A 4 14.22 34.34 -6.08
C SER A 4 15.70 34.69 -6.26
N LYS A 5 16.29 35.42 -5.30
CA LYS A 5 17.73 35.78 -5.31
C LYS A 5 18.68 34.57 -5.22
N ALA A 6 18.18 33.41 -4.83
CA ALA A 6 18.95 32.17 -4.73
C ALA A 6 19.11 31.49 -6.10
N LYS A 7 20.36 31.29 -6.54
CA LYS A 7 20.69 30.51 -7.75
C LYS A 7 20.62 29.01 -7.43
N ILE A 8 19.53 28.36 -7.82
CA ILE A 8 19.30 26.92 -7.56
C ILE A 8 19.61 26.13 -8.84
N MET A 9 20.50 25.14 -8.78
CA MET A 9 20.77 24.23 -9.90
C MET A 9 19.83 23.01 -9.84
N ARG A 10 19.16 22.68 -10.94
CA ARG A 10 18.22 21.55 -11.03
C ARG A 10 18.33 20.82 -12.36
N HIS A 11 17.81 19.60 -12.42
CA HIS A 11 17.68 18.84 -13.67
C HIS A 11 16.27 19.01 -14.26
N CYS A 12 16.19 19.20 -15.57
CA CYS A 12 14.91 19.34 -16.27
C CYS A 12 14.16 18.00 -16.33
N ILE A 13 12.87 17.98 -15.96
CA ILE A 13 12.05 16.75 -16.01
C ILE A 13 11.94 16.15 -17.42
N VAL A 14 12.00 16.98 -18.47
CA VAL A 14 11.78 16.51 -19.85
C VAL A 14 13.06 16.01 -20.50
N CYS A 15 14.15 16.79 -20.42
CA CYS A 15 15.38 16.50 -21.14
C CYS A 15 16.54 16.08 -20.25
N GLY A 16 16.36 16.05 -18.92
CA GLY A 16 17.37 15.65 -17.95
C GLY A 16 18.54 16.63 -17.77
N LYS A 17 18.66 17.67 -18.60
CA LYS A 17 19.81 18.60 -18.55
C LYS A 17 19.80 19.45 -17.27
N PRO A 18 20.98 19.70 -16.67
CA PRO A 18 21.09 20.65 -15.57
C PRO A 18 20.80 22.08 -16.06
N PHE A 19 20.13 22.88 -15.24
CA PHE A 19 19.82 24.28 -15.52
C PHE A 19 19.74 25.09 -14.22
N LEU A 20 19.93 26.41 -14.35
CA LEU A 20 19.74 27.37 -13.28
C LEU A 20 18.27 27.79 -13.21
N ALA A 21 17.61 27.42 -12.11
CA ALA A 21 16.23 27.73 -11.83
C ALA A 21 16.06 29.23 -11.54
N LYS A 22 15.15 29.89 -12.28
CA LYS A 22 14.82 31.31 -12.06
C LYS A 22 13.99 31.52 -10.78
N ASN A 23 13.08 30.59 -10.53
CA ASN A 23 12.17 30.59 -9.38
C ASN A 23 12.23 29.24 -8.66
N VAL A 24 11.85 29.23 -7.38
CA VAL A 24 11.76 28.01 -6.54
C VAL A 24 10.86 26.93 -7.16
N ASN A 25 9.89 27.31 -8.01
CA ASN A 25 8.96 26.37 -8.65
C ASN A 25 9.35 26.00 -10.08
N SER A 26 10.47 26.51 -10.61
CA SER A 26 10.87 26.20 -11.98
C SER A 26 11.44 24.78 -12.09
N VAL A 27 10.89 24.01 -13.04
CA VAL A 27 11.16 22.57 -13.22
C VAL A 27 11.69 22.26 -14.63
N HIS A 28 11.69 23.25 -15.52
CA HIS A 28 12.06 23.11 -16.92
C HIS A 28 13.17 24.09 -17.28
N CYS A 29 14.11 23.64 -18.12
CA CYS A 29 15.23 24.48 -18.57
C CYS A 29 14.82 25.51 -19.64
N SER A 30 13.70 25.31 -20.34
CA SER A 30 13.26 26.17 -21.45
C SER A 30 11.76 26.09 -21.68
N LYS A 31 11.22 27.08 -22.43
CA LYS A 31 9.82 27.09 -22.87
C LYS A 31 9.45 25.82 -23.66
N LYS A 32 10.36 25.32 -24.51
CA LYS A 32 10.15 24.07 -25.26
C LYS A 32 9.81 22.88 -24.36
N CYS A 33 10.58 22.70 -23.28
CA CYS A 33 10.33 21.63 -22.30
C CYS A 33 9.03 21.86 -21.52
N SER A 34 8.69 23.11 -21.20
CA SER A 34 7.41 23.45 -20.58
C SER A 34 6.20 23.16 -21.49
N ASP A 35 6.32 23.46 -22.79
CA ASP A 35 5.26 23.18 -23.76
C ASP A 35 5.13 21.67 -24.01
N GLU A 36 6.22 20.92 -23.90
CA GLU A 36 6.23 19.47 -23.98
C GLU A 36 5.53 18.82 -22.77
N THR A 37 5.78 19.28 -21.54
CA THR A 37 5.03 18.79 -20.37
C THR A 37 3.55 19.11 -20.47
N PHE A 38 3.20 20.30 -20.94
CA PHE A 38 1.80 20.66 -21.19
C PHE A 38 1.15 19.75 -22.24
N ARG A 39 1.82 19.51 -23.37
CA ARG A 39 1.33 18.60 -24.42
C ARG A 39 1.20 17.17 -23.90
N ASN A 40 2.15 16.69 -23.10
CA ASN A 40 2.09 15.37 -22.50
C ASN A 40 0.95 15.25 -21.49
N LYS A 41 0.69 16.28 -20.68
CA LYS A 41 -0.47 16.35 -19.79
C LYS A 41 -1.79 16.27 -20.57
N LYS A 42 -1.95 17.09 -21.63
CA LYS A 42 -3.14 17.03 -22.50
C LYS A 42 -3.32 15.67 -23.16
N ARG A 43 -2.23 15.05 -23.65
CA ARG A 43 -2.27 13.69 -24.22
C ARG A 43 -2.66 12.65 -23.17
N ALA A 44 -2.17 12.77 -21.94
CA ALA A 44 -2.53 11.86 -20.85
C ALA A 44 -4.01 11.97 -20.48
N ILE A 45 -4.53 13.19 -20.33
CA ILE A 45 -5.97 13.44 -20.07
C ILE A 45 -6.83 12.81 -21.18
N LYS A 46 -6.48 13.04 -22.46
CA LYS A 46 -7.24 12.45 -23.58
C LYS A 46 -7.19 10.91 -23.60
N ARG A 47 -6.09 10.29 -23.13
CA ARG A 47 -6.02 8.83 -22.98
C ARG A 47 -6.91 8.35 -21.83
N GLU A 48 -6.95 9.10 -20.74
CA GLU A 48 -7.81 8.85 -19.59
C GLU A 48 -9.29 8.90 -19.99
N GLU A 49 -9.71 9.96 -20.65
CA GLU A 49 -11.09 10.14 -21.16
C GLU A 49 -11.51 8.98 -22.07
N ARG A 50 -10.62 8.56 -22.97
CA ARG A 50 -10.86 7.39 -23.83
C ARG A 50 -11.00 6.09 -23.04
N ARG A 51 -10.20 5.94 -21.98
CA ARG A 51 -10.29 4.75 -21.12
C ARG A 51 -11.60 4.75 -20.34
N GLN A 52 -11.96 5.89 -19.77
CA GLN A 52 -13.20 6.05 -19.02
C GLN A 52 -14.41 5.76 -19.91
N ALA A 53 -14.46 6.31 -21.12
CA ALA A 53 -15.52 6.01 -22.07
C ALA A 53 -15.64 4.50 -22.40
N ILE A 54 -14.53 3.75 -22.44
CA ILE A 54 -14.58 2.30 -22.66
C ILE A 54 -15.16 1.57 -21.43
N VAL A 55 -14.84 2.04 -20.22
CA VAL A 55 -15.35 1.48 -18.97
C VAL A 55 -16.83 1.79 -18.80
N ASP A 56 -17.25 3.03 -19.08
CA ASP A 56 -18.66 3.44 -18.98
C ASP A 56 -19.54 2.63 -19.95
N ASN A 57 -19.04 2.36 -21.16
CA ASN A 57 -19.70 1.48 -22.13
C ASN A 57 -19.66 -0.02 -21.76
N ALA A 58 -18.96 -0.40 -20.69
CA ALA A 58 -18.88 -1.78 -20.21
C ALA A 58 -19.85 -2.06 -19.06
N ASP A 59 -20.50 -1.04 -18.50
CA ASP A 59 -21.39 -1.23 -17.36
C ASP A 59 -22.77 -1.74 -17.79
N GLY A 60 -23.30 -2.72 -17.05
CA GLY A 60 -24.59 -3.36 -17.34
C GLY A 60 -24.56 -4.50 -18.36
N HIS A 61 -23.42 -4.79 -19.00
CA HIS A 61 -23.29 -5.89 -19.94
C HIS A 61 -22.75 -7.17 -19.28
N GLN A 62 -23.40 -8.32 -19.55
CA GLN A 62 -22.94 -9.63 -19.09
C GLN A 62 -21.64 -10.08 -19.78
N TYR A 63 -21.48 -9.74 -21.06
CA TYR A 63 -20.31 -10.08 -21.86
C TYR A 63 -19.51 -8.82 -22.17
N LEU A 64 -18.21 -8.88 -21.90
CA LEU A 64 -17.28 -7.79 -22.16
C LEU A 64 -16.25 -8.15 -23.21
N THR A 65 -15.90 -7.18 -24.03
CA THR A 65 -14.77 -7.31 -24.95
C THR A 65 -13.45 -7.35 -24.17
N ALA A 66 -12.43 -8.00 -24.72
CA ALA A 66 -11.10 -8.02 -24.10
C ALA A 66 -10.56 -6.61 -23.76
N ALA A 67 -10.86 -5.60 -24.58
CA ALA A 67 -10.48 -4.21 -24.31
C ALA A 67 -11.21 -3.62 -23.09
N GLN A 68 -12.52 -3.90 -22.96
CA GLN A 68 -13.30 -3.49 -21.79
C GLN A 68 -12.81 -4.17 -20.52
N VAL A 69 -12.55 -5.49 -20.57
CA VAL A 69 -12.04 -6.26 -19.42
C VAL A 69 -10.70 -5.70 -18.92
N ILE A 70 -9.76 -5.45 -19.84
CA ILE A 70 -8.43 -4.90 -19.52
C ILE A 70 -8.55 -3.56 -18.79
N ASN A 71 -9.44 -2.68 -19.25
CA ASN A 71 -9.59 -1.34 -18.67
C ASN A 71 -10.43 -1.35 -17.39
N LYS A 72 -11.47 -2.18 -17.29
CA LYS A 72 -12.37 -2.26 -16.13
C LYS A 72 -11.71 -2.91 -14.92
N TYR A 73 -11.02 -4.04 -15.12
CA TYR A 73 -10.41 -4.81 -14.03
C TYR A 73 -8.89 -4.55 -13.88
N ASN A 74 -8.32 -3.63 -14.66
CA ASN A 74 -6.87 -3.35 -14.69
C ASN A 74 -6.00 -4.61 -14.91
N ILE A 75 -6.49 -5.55 -15.72
CA ILE A 75 -5.76 -6.78 -16.06
C ILE A 75 -4.87 -6.51 -17.26
N SER A 76 -3.59 -6.91 -17.19
CA SER A 76 -2.72 -6.79 -18.36
C SER A 76 -3.19 -7.70 -19.50
N LYS A 77 -3.18 -7.18 -20.73
CA LYS A 77 -3.49 -7.94 -21.96
C LYS A 77 -2.90 -9.36 -21.97
N PRO A 78 -1.60 -9.59 -21.72
CA PRO A 78 -1.04 -10.94 -21.74
C PRO A 78 -1.63 -11.86 -20.66
N THR A 79 -2.07 -11.31 -19.53
CA THR A 79 -2.69 -12.10 -18.45
C THR A 79 -4.08 -12.58 -18.85
N LEU A 80 -4.90 -11.70 -19.42
CA LEU A 80 -6.22 -12.07 -19.93
C LEU A 80 -6.11 -13.18 -20.99
N TYR A 81 -5.28 -13.00 -22.01
CA TYR A 81 -5.10 -14.02 -23.06
C TYR A 81 -4.42 -15.30 -22.55
N ARG A 82 -3.63 -15.23 -21.48
CA ARG A 82 -3.09 -16.42 -20.81
C ARG A 82 -4.19 -17.20 -20.08
N TRP A 83 -5.10 -16.53 -19.39
CA TRP A 83 -6.25 -17.20 -18.75
C TRP A 83 -7.15 -17.88 -19.77
N ILE A 84 -7.39 -17.23 -20.92
CA ILE A 84 -8.13 -17.81 -22.03
C ILE A 84 -7.41 -19.05 -22.60
N ARG A 85 -6.11 -18.96 -22.88
CA ARG A 85 -5.33 -20.11 -23.40
C ARG A 85 -5.24 -21.28 -22.44
N LEU A 86 -5.23 -21.01 -21.12
CA LEU A 86 -5.24 -22.04 -20.08
C LEU A 86 -6.64 -22.63 -19.83
N GLY A 87 -7.68 -22.12 -20.49
CA GLY A 87 -9.06 -22.56 -20.29
C GLY A 87 -9.65 -22.17 -18.93
N LYS A 88 -9.03 -21.22 -18.21
CA LYS A 88 -9.57 -20.69 -16.95
C LYS A 88 -10.80 -19.81 -17.15
N ILE A 89 -10.87 -19.19 -18.33
CA ILE A 89 -11.95 -18.31 -18.76
C ILE A 89 -12.40 -18.79 -20.13
N LYS A 90 -13.70 -19.01 -20.30
CA LYS A 90 -14.35 -19.27 -21.57
C LYS A 90 -14.48 -17.94 -22.31
N ALA A 91 -13.87 -17.90 -23.49
CA ALA A 91 -13.99 -16.78 -24.39
C ALA A 91 -14.83 -17.17 -25.61
N TYR A 92 -15.75 -16.29 -25.99
CA TYR A 92 -16.53 -16.41 -27.22
C TYR A 92 -16.00 -15.44 -28.27
N ASN A 93 -15.94 -15.87 -29.54
CA ASN A 93 -15.45 -15.03 -30.62
C ASN A 93 -16.49 -14.91 -31.74
N PRO A 94 -17.44 -13.96 -31.67
CA PRO A 94 -18.48 -13.78 -32.67
C PRO A 94 -17.96 -13.28 -34.04
N GLY A 95 -16.72 -12.82 -34.15
CA GLY A 95 -16.21 -12.25 -35.39
C GLY A 95 -14.70 -12.11 -35.45
N ILE A 96 -14.19 -11.30 -36.38
CA ILE A 96 -12.75 -11.10 -36.53
C ILE A 96 -12.25 -10.21 -35.40
N ARG A 97 -11.33 -10.74 -34.58
CA ARG A 97 -10.66 -10.03 -33.47
C ARG A 97 -11.61 -9.51 -32.38
N MET A 98 -12.78 -10.12 -32.20
CA MET A 98 -13.75 -9.73 -31.17
C MET A 98 -13.85 -10.81 -30.10
N THR A 99 -12.95 -10.78 -29.12
CA THR A 99 -13.00 -11.72 -28.00
C THR A 99 -13.94 -11.17 -26.92
N LEU A 100 -15.04 -11.88 -26.67
CA LEU A 100 -15.99 -11.66 -25.59
C LEU A 100 -15.74 -12.62 -24.43
N VAL A 101 -15.91 -12.13 -23.22
CA VAL A 101 -15.69 -12.85 -21.96
C VAL A 101 -16.86 -12.57 -21.02
N ASP A 102 -17.32 -13.60 -20.30
CA ASP A 102 -18.33 -13.45 -19.25
C ASP A 102 -17.71 -12.78 -18.01
N VAL A 103 -18.40 -11.76 -17.50
CA VAL A 103 -18.00 -11.01 -16.30
C VAL A 103 -17.88 -11.92 -15.08
N THR A 104 -18.80 -12.87 -14.91
CA THR A 104 -18.85 -13.75 -13.74
C THR A 104 -17.62 -14.63 -13.62
N GLU A 105 -17.07 -15.11 -14.74
CA GLU A 105 -15.83 -15.90 -14.77
C GLU A 105 -14.59 -15.07 -14.39
N ILE A 106 -14.57 -13.78 -14.75
CA ILE A 106 -13.49 -12.89 -14.34
C ILE A 106 -13.57 -12.63 -12.83
N GLU A 107 -14.77 -12.34 -12.33
CA GLU A 107 -15.00 -12.04 -10.92
C GLU A 107 -14.68 -13.24 -10.04
N THR A 108 -15.09 -14.45 -10.41
CA THR A 108 -14.72 -15.67 -9.67
C THR A 108 -13.21 -15.89 -9.59
N ILE A 109 -12.44 -15.56 -10.62
CA ILE A 109 -10.97 -15.63 -10.60
C ILE A 109 -10.36 -14.56 -9.70
N LEU A 110 -10.95 -13.36 -9.66
CA LEU A 110 -10.47 -12.24 -8.85
C LEU A 110 -10.87 -12.35 -7.38
N GLU A 111 -12.01 -12.98 -7.07
CA GLU A 111 -12.53 -13.23 -5.72
C GLU A 111 -11.65 -14.14 -4.87
N VAL A 112 -10.61 -14.76 -5.44
CA VAL A 112 -9.70 -15.70 -4.76
C VAL A 112 -8.91 -15.05 -3.59
N ARG A 113 -9.03 -13.74 -3.34
CA ARG A 113 -8.43 -13.06 -2.18
C ARG A 113 -9.46 -12.50 -1.19
N LYS A 114 -10.26 -13.37 -0.55
CA LYS A 114 -11.06 -12.96 0.63
C LYS A 114 -10.24 -12.86 1.91
N ASN A 115 -9.10 -13.55 1.99
CA ASN A 115 -8.23 -13.52 3.16
C ASN A 115 -7.10 -12.52 2.93
N PRO A 116 -7.02 -11.41 3.69
CA PRO A 116 -5.83 -10.57 3.69
C PRO A 116 -4.61 -11.42 4.08
N LEU A 117 -3.47 -11.20 3.41
CA LEU A 117 -2.18 -11.79 3.81
C LEU A 117 -1.70 -11.27 5.18
N VAL A 118 -2.37 -10.25 5.69
CA VAL A 118 -2.13 -9.70 7.02
C VAL A 118 -3.02 -10.46 7.98
N GLU A 119 -2.44 -11.45 8.66
CA GLU A 119 -2.98 -11.88 9.94
C GLU A 119 -3.00 -10.63 10.83
N GLU A 120 -4.18 -10.09 11.11
CA GLU A 120 -4.31 -9.04 12.10
C GLU A 120 -3.82 -9.62 13.42
N THR A 121 -2.60 -9.26 13.84
CA THR A 121 -2.15 -9.60 15.18
C THR A 121 -3.17 -8.99 16.13
N PRO A 122 -3.87 -9.79 16.96
CA PRO A 122 -4.95 -9.27 17.78
C PRO A 122 -4.38 -8.17 18.67
N LYS A 123 -4.86 -6.94 18.50
CA LYS A 123 -4.56 -5.84 19.41
C LYS A 123 -5.19 -6.20 20.75
N ARG A 124 -4.40 -6.82 21.63
CA ARG A 124 -4.87 -7.21 22.96
C ARG A 124 -5.24 -5.95 23.74
N LEU A 125 -6.45 -5.93 24.30
CA LEU A 125 -6.85 -4.95 25.29
C LEU A 125 -6.16 -5.34 26.60
N TYR A 126 -5.27 -4.49 27.08
CA TYR A 126 -4.60 -4.71 28.36
C TYR A 126 -5.46 -4.10 29.47
N SER A 127 -5.95 -4.93 30.39
CA SER A 127 -6.50 -4.44 31.66
C SER A 127 -5.34 -3.93 32.51
N LEU A 128 -5.22 -2.60 32.61
CA LEU A 128 -4.17 -1.93 33.38
C LEU A 128 -4.60 -1.72 34.85
N GLU A 129 -5.45 -2.61 35.35
CA GLU A 129 -5.85 -2.63 36.74
C GLU A 129 -4.70 -3.15 37.61
N PRO A 130 -4.55 -2.67 38.86
CA PRO A 130 -3.43 -3.06 39.72
C PRO A 130 -3.33 -4.56 39.98
N GLU A 131 -4.45 -5.30 39.88
CA GLU A 131 -4.51 -6.75 40.12
C GLU A 131 -3.80 -7.56 39.03
N ASP A 132 -3.83 -7.09 37.78
CA ASP A 132 -3.32 -7.79 36.59
C ASP A 132 -1.91 -7.33 36.16
N CYS A 133 -1.30 -6.45 36.95
CA CYS A 133 0.01 -5.88 36.66
C CYS A 133 1.06 -6.24 37.73
N TYR A 134 2.32 -6.40 37.30
CA TYR A 134 3.48 -6.36 38.21
C TYR A 134 4.14 -4.99 38.13
N THR A 135 4.80 -4.59 39.21
CA THR A 135 5.78 -3.50 39.16
C THR A 135 7.12 -4.00 38.65
N ILE A 136 7.90 -3.16 37.97
CA ILE A 136 9.24 -3.57 37.48
C ILE A 136 10.14 -4.10 38.60
N GLY A 137 10.03 -3.53 39.81
CA GLY A 137 10.76 -4.00 40.99
C GLY A 137 10.31 -5.40 41.46
N GLU A 138 9.02 -5.73 41.36
CA GLU A 138 8.52 -7.08 41.62
C GLU A 138 9.02 -8.08 40.59
N VAL A 139 9.01 -7.72 39.30
CA VAL A 139 9.50 -8.57 38.21
C VAL A 139 10.97 -8.90 38.40
N SER A 140 11.78 -7.89 38.73
CA SER A 140 13.20 -8.04 39.02
C SER A 140 13.45 -9.03 40.16
N LYS A 141 12.66 -8.95 41.25
CA LYS A 141 12.76 -9.85 42.41
C LYS A 141 12.26 -11.27 42.11
N LEU A 142 11.12 -11.41 41.42
CA LEU A 142 10.47 -12.70 41.14
C LEU A 142 11.31 -13.54 40.17
N PHE A 143 11.82 -12.91 39.11
CA PHE A 143 12.56 -13.61 38.06
C PHE A 143 14.07 -13.53 38.23
N ARG A 144 14.57 -12.78 39.23
CA ARG A 144 16.00 -12.55 39.49
C ARG A 144 16.74 -11.97 38.28
N VAL A 145 16.08 -11.07 37.57
CA VAL A 145 16.57 -10.41 36.35
C VAL A 145 16.82 -8.94 36.65
N SER A 146 17.89 -8.35 36.10
CA SER A 146 18.16 -6.92 36.27
C SER A 146 17.06 -6.07 35.64
N GLU A 147 16.75 -4.91 36.25
CA GLU A 147 15.74 -3.98 35.73
C GLU A 147 16.02 -3.56 34.27
N SER A 148 17.29 -3.38 33.92
CA SER A 148 17.73 -3.07 32.56
C SER A 148 17.34 -4.16 31.54
N THR A 149 17.40 -5.43 31.94
CA THR A 149 17.02 -6.57 31.11
C THR A 149 15.50 -6.66 30.99
N VAL A 150 14.76 -6.38 32.06
CA VAL A 150 13.30 -6.25 32.02
C VAL A 150 12.87 -5.21 30.98
N TYR A 151 13.40 -3.98 31.04
CA TYR A 151 13.09 -2.95 30.04
C TYR A 151 13.46 -3.34 28.61
N SER A 152 14.56 -4.08 28.43
CA SER A 152 15.00 -4.54 27.11
C SER A 152 14.03 -5.57 26.52
N ASN A 153 13.54 -6.51 27.33
CA ASN A 153 12.56 -7.50 26.89
C ASN A 153 11.19 -6.90 26.61
N LEU A 154 10.74 -5.92 27.39
CA LEU A 154 9.48 -5.20 27.12
C LEU A 154 9.51 -4.48 25.77
N ARG A 155 10.64 -3.84 25.44
CA ARG A 155 10.85 -3.19 24.13
C ARG A 155 10.88 -4.20 22.98
N LYS A 156 11.57 -5.34 23.15
CA LYS A 156 11.66 -6.41 22.13
C LYS A 156 10.28 -7.01 21.80
N HIS A 157 9.44 -7.22 22.81
CA HIS A 157 8.14 -7.86 22.65
C HIS A 157 6.97 -6.88 22.47
N SER A 158 7.25 -5.57 22.36
CA SER A 158 6.23 -4.51 22.20
C SER A 158 5.13 -4.56 23.28
N ILE A 159 5.51 -4.89 24.52
CA ILE A 159 4.58 -4.96 25.65
C ILE A 159 4.36 -3.54 26.19
N PRO A 160 3.11 -3.11 26.41
CA PRO A 160 2.84 -1.80 26.98
C PRO A 160 3.27 -1.74 28.44
N MET A 161 3.83 -0.59 28.80
CA MET A 161 4.13 -0.22 30.18
C MET A 161 3.38 1.06 30.52
N ARG A 162 2.82 1.13 31.74
CA ARG A 162 2.14 2.33 32.23
C ARG A 162 2.81 2.80 33.51
N GLN A 163 3.26 4.05 33.51
CA GLN A 163 3.71 4.69 34.73
C GLN A 163 2.51 5.23 35.51
N ILE A 164 2.36 4.80 36.76
CA ILE A 164 1.35 5.31 37.69
C ILE A 164 2.10 5.75 38.95
N GLY A 165 2.22 7.07 39.13
CA GLY A 165 3.01 7.66 40.21
C GLY A 165 4.50 7.29 40.10
N ARG A 166 5.04 6.72 41.18
CA ARG A 166 6.47 6.33 41.29
C ARG A 166 6.78 4.99 40.62
N PHE A 167 5.78 4.15 40.37
CA PHE A 167 5.97 2.78 39.89
C PHE A 167 5.56 2.65 38.42
N VAL A 168 6.24 1.75 37.71
CA VAL A 168 5.92 1.36 36.33
C VAL A 168 5.29 -0.03 36.37
N TYR A 169 4.07 -0.10 35.85
CA TYR A 169 3.23 -1.30 35.83
C TYR A 169 3.28 -1.97 34.46
N VAL A 170 3.32 -3.30 34.49
CA VAL A 170 3.44 -4.14 33.31
C VAL A 170 2.53 -5.37 33.44
N PRO A 171 1.86 -5.83 32.38
CA PRO A 171 0.95 -6.99 32.43
C PRO A 171 1.63 -8.27 32.89
N LYS A 172 1.03 -8.97 33.87
CA LYS A 172 1.56 -10.24 34.42
C LYS A 172 1.66 -11.34 33.37
N PHE A 173 0.64 -11.47 32.52
CA PHE A 173 0.51 -12.53 31.53
C PHE A 173 1.70 -12.60 30.56
N ASP A 174 2.10 -11.46 30.00
CA ASP A 174 3.18 -11.44 29.01
C ASP A 174 4.57 -11.56 29.64
N ILE A 175 4.74 -11.02 30.86
CA ILE A 175 5.98 -11.22 31.64
C ILE A 175 6.17 -12.69 31.99
N ASP A 176 5.13 -13.34 32.51
CA ASP A 176 5.17 -14.75 32.82
C ASP A 176 5.49 -15.58 31.57
N LYS A 177 4.90 -15.24 30.41
CA LYS A 177 5.20 -15.92 29.15
C LYS A 177 6.67 -15.78 28.75
N ILE A 178 7.24 -14.59 28.85
CA ILE A 178 8.64 -14.35 28.49
C ILE A 178 9.56 -15.11 29.47
N PHE A 179 9.44 -14.85 30.76
CA PHE A 179 10.43 -15.31 31.73
C PHE A 179 10.19 -16.73 32.27
N LYS A 180 8.98 -17.31 32.12
CA LYS A 180 8.77 -18.76 32.38
C LYS A 180 9.15 -19.63 31.20
N SER A 181 9.17 -19.10 29.97
CA SER A 181 9.58 -19.88 28.78
C SER A 181 11.10 -20.03 28.64
N GLU A 182 11.88 -19.24 29.37
CA GLU A 182 13.36 -19.29 29.42
C GLU A 182 13.90 -20.26 30.51
N LYS A 183 13.05 -21.09 31.13
CA LYS A 183 13.43 -22.13 32.08
C LYS A 183 13.51 -23.51 31.44
#